data_AF-A0A536LK09-F1
#
_entry.id   AF-A0A536LK09-F1
#
_cell.length_a   1.000
_cell.length_b   1.000
_cell.length_c   1.000
_cell.angle_alpha   90.00
_cell.angle_beta   90.00
_cell.angle_gamma   90.00
#
_symmetry.space_group_name_H-M   'P 1'
#
loop_
_entity.id
_entity.type
_entity.pdbx_description
1 polymer ?
#
loop_
_entity_poly.entity_id
_entity_poly.type
_entity_poly.pdbx_seq_one_letter_code
_entity_poly.pdbx_strand_id
1 'polypeptide(L)'
;MALSFLERELRRLLVGRDRQDLADEAVGAISFTDDGGTIYVHLMPKEGWPNRAQGRAFVLAWEDYVPGGSDRMHCYRWLINEARASIHENVDLIARWLEGR
;
A
#
# COMPACT_ATOMS: atom_id res chain seq x y z
N MET A 1 -6.78 -1.60 11.03
CA MET A 1 -6.69 -0.30 11.72
C MET A 1 -5.28 -0.02 12.30
N ALA A 2 -4.20 -0.34 11.55
CA ALA A 2 -2.83 0.10 11.89
C ALA A 2 -2.24 1.04 10.83
N LEU A 3 -2.71 0.98 9.58
CA LEU A 3 -2.16 1.69 8.43
C LEU A 3 -3.16 2.63 7.74
N SER A 4 -4.31 2.93 8.37
CA SER A 4 -5.33 3.82 7.77
C SER A 4 -4.84 5.26 7.54
N PHE A 5 -3.75 5.67 8.19
CA PHE A 5 -3.10 6.94 7.89
C PHE A 5 -2.43 6.94 6.52
N LEU A 6 -1.85 5.81 6.08
CA LEU A 6 -1.30 5.65 4.72
C LEU A 6 -2.43 5.67 3.68
N GLU A 7 -3.57 5.03 3.98
CA GLU A 7 -4.75 5.07 3.11
C GLU A 7 -5.23 6.51 2.92
N ARG A 8 -5.36 7.28 4.01
CA ARG A 8 -5.72 8.72 3.95
C ARG A 8 -4.68 9.57 3.24
N GLU A 9 -3.40 9.20 3.33
CA GLU A 9 -2.31 9.89 2.65
C GLU A 9 -2.36 9.64 1.14
N LEU A 10 -2.50 8.39 0.72
CA LEU A 10 -2.71 8.02 -0.68
C LEU A 10 -3.95 8.72 -1.26
N ARG A 11 -5.09 8.69 -0.56
CA ARG A 11 -6.31 9.38 -1.00
C ARG A 11 -6.05 10.87 -1.23
N ARG A 12 -5.40 11.56 -0.30
CA ARG A 12 -5.06 12.99 -0.45
C ARG A 12 -4.17 13.25 -1.67
N LEU A 13 -3.19 12.39 -1.93
CA LEU A 13 -2.30 12.52 -3.07
C LEU A 13 -3.00 12.27 -4.42
N LEU A 14 -3.98 11.36 -4.44
CA LEU A 14 -4.84 11.12 -5.61
C LEU A 14 -5.78 12.30 -5.85
N VAL A 15 -6.42 12.84 -4.81
CA VAL A 15 -7.24 14.06 -4.92
C VAL A 15 -6.43 15.23 -5.46
N GLY A 16 -5.18 15.42 -4.98
CA GLY A 16 -4.27 16.44 -5.50
C GLY A 16 -3.84 16.27 -6.96
N ARG A 17 -4.24 15.17 -7.62
CA ARG A 17 -4.00 14.84 -9.03
C ARG A 17 -5.29 14.75 -9.85
N ASP A 18 -6.38 15.33 -9.34
CA ASP A 18 -7.71 15.25 -9.95
C ASP A 18 -8.23 13.81 -10.09
N ARG A 19 -7.77 12.88 -9.23
CA ARG A 19 -8.18 11.47 -9.17
C ARG A 19 -9.11 11.17 -7.99
N GLN A 20 -10.11 12.02 -7.81
CA GLN A 20 -11.13 11.87 -6.75
C GLN A 20 -11.87 10.54 -6.88
N ASP A 21 -12.15 10.10 -8.11
CA ASP A 21 -12.76 8.81 -8.44
C ASP A 21 -12.01 7.65 -7.78
N LEU A 22 -10.69 7.58 -7.99
CA LEU A 22 -9.86 6.52 -7.42
C LEU A 22 -9.76 6.66 -5.90
N ALA A 23 -9.66 7.88 -5.41
CA ALA A 23 -9.56 8.15 -3.99
C ALA A 23 -10.79 7.64 -3.22
N ASP A 24 -12.00 7.76 -3.78
CA ASP A 24 -13.24 7.40 -3.09
C ASP A 24 -13.67 5.95 -3.33
N GLU A 25 -13.51 5.48 -4.57
CA GLU A 25 -14.08 4.22 -5.04
C GLU A 25 -13.05 3.09 -5.15
N ALA A 26 -11.80 3.40 -5.51
CA ALA A 26 -10.79 2.39 -5.80
C ALA A 26 -9.89 2.04 -4.62
N VAL A 27 -9.48 3.01 -3.79
CA VAL A 27 -8.63 2.75 -2.62
C VAL A 27 -9.40 1.94 -1.57
N GLY A 28 -8.93 0.73 -1.29
CA GLY A 28 -9.50 -0.17 -0.29
C GLY A 28 -8.76 -0.07 1.03
N ALA A 29 -7.83 -1.00 1.25
CA ALA A 29 -7.09 -1.15 2.50
C ALA A 29 -5.59 -1.25 2.25
N ILE A 30 -4.81 -0.74 3.20
CA ILE A 30 -3.37 -1.00 3.28
C ILE A 30 -3.11 -1.90 4.48
N SER A 31 -2.45 -3.05 4.25
CA SER A 31 -2.21 -4.03 5.30
C SER A 31 -0.81 -4.63 5.23
N PHE A 32 -0.36 -5.16 6.36
CA PHE A 32 0.76 -6.09 6.38
C PHE A 32 0.30 -7.48 5.95
N THR A 33 1.16 -8.18 5.22
CA THR A 33 1.06 -9.63 5.03
C THR A 33 2.42 -10.25 5.30
N ASP A 34 2.41 -11.48 5.79
CA ASP A 34 3.61 -12.23 6.17
C ASP A 34 3.50 -13.63 5.56
N ASP A 35 4.51 -14.03 4.79
CA ASP A 35 4.61 -15.36 4.18
C ASP A 35 5.53 -16.34 4.95
N GLY A 36 6.03 -15.93 6.10
CA GLY A 36 6.98 -16.66 6.94
C GLY A 36 8.45 -16.38 6.61
N GLY A 37 8.74 -15.75 5.48
CA GLY A 37 10.08 -15.32 5.07
C GLY A 37 10.21 -13.80 4.89
N THR A 38 9.11 -13.14 4.53
CA THR A 38 9.05 -11.72 4.16
C THR A 38 7.79 -11.07 4.71
N ILE A 39 7.93 -9.86 5.24
CA ILE A 39 6.80 -9.00 5.58
C ILE A 39 6.61 -7.99 4.45
N TYR A 40 5.38 -7.87 3.94
CA TYR A 40 4.99 -6.91 2.90
C TYR A 40 4.00 -5.89 3.44
N VAL A 41 4.04 -4.68 2.87
CA VAL A 41 2.95 -3.70 2.95
C VAL A 41 2.23 -3.68 1.60
N HIS A 42 0.96 -4.05 1.60
CA HIS A 42 0.14 -4.13 0.40
C HIS A 42 -0.94 -3.05 0.36
N LEU A 43 -1.13 -2.43 -0.79
CA LEU A 43 -2.37 -1.75 -1.15
C LEU A 43 -3.31 -2.73 -1.86
N MET A 44 -4.53 -2.82 -1.36
CA MET A 44 -5.63 -3.57 -1.95
C MET A 44 -6.73 -2.61 -2.43
N PRO A 45 -7.32 -2.82 -3.62
CA PRO A 45 -8.45 -2.02 -4.07
C PRO A 45 -9.68 -2.30 -3.21
N LYS A 46 -10.66 -1.40 -3.20
CA LYS A 46 -11.93 -1.57 -2.49
C LYS A 46 -12.69 -2.79 -3.02
N GLU A 47 -13.47 -3.44 -2.16
CA GLU A 47 -14.36 -4.51 -2.60
C GLU A 47 -15.39 -3.97 -3.59
N GLY A 48 -15.65 -4.71 -4.68
CA GLY A 48 -16.53 -4.28 -5.75
C GLY A 48 -15.92 -3.32 -6.77
N TRP A 49 -14.66 -2.87 -6.61
CA TRP A 49 -13.99 -2.06 -7.63
C TRP A 49 -13.81 -2.88 -8.92
N PRO A 50 -14.24 -2.39 -10.10
CA PRO A 50 -14.24 -3.19 -11.35
C PRO A 50 -12.86 -3.75 -11.74
N ASN A 51 -11.79 -3.02 -11.43
CA ASN A 51 -10.43 -3.43 -11.76
C ASN A 51 -9.74 -4.24 -10.64
N ARG A 52 -10.50 -4.67 -9.61
CA ARG A 52 -10.00 -5.54 -8.56
C ARG A 52 -9.87 -6.97 -9.10
N ALA A 53 -8.66 -7.39 -9.45
CA ALA A 53 -8.37 -8.80 -9.72
C ALA A 53 -8.11 -9.56 -8.40
N GLN A 54 -8.63 -10.79 -8.29
CA GLN A 54 -8.30 -11.66 -7.15
C GLN A 54 -6.79 -11.91 -7.08
N GLY A 55 -6.22 -11.83 -5.88
CA GLY A 55 -4.79 -12.02 -5.65
C GLY A 55 -3.89 -10.86 -6.10
N ARG A 56 -4.44 -9.77 -6.65
CA ARG A 56 -3.64 -8.60 -7.05
C ARG A 56 -3.53 -7.61 -5.90
N ALA A 57 -2.30 -7.41 -5.43
CA ALA A 57 -1.92 -6.37 -4.48
C ALA A 57 -0.81 -5.50 -5.08
N PHE A 58 -0.77 -4.23 -4.70
CA PHE A 58 0.38 -3.37 -5.01
C PHE A 58 1.32 -3.39 -3.81
N VAL A 59 2.56 -3.81 -4.02
CA VAL A 59 3.59 -3.82 -2.97
C VAL A 59 4.11 -2.41 -2.76
N LEU A 60 3.88 -1.87 -1.58
CA LEU A 60 4.37 -0.54 -1.18
C LEU A 60 5.76 -0.62 -0.54
N ALA A 61 6.02 -1.66 0.24
CA ALA A 61 7.31 -1.94 0.88
C ALA A 61 7.39 -3.42 1.29
N TRP A 62 8.60 -3.93 1.49
CA TRP A 62 8.83 -5.29 1.98
C TRP A 62 10.19 -5.43 2.68
N GLU A 63 10.29 -6.37 3.62
CA GLU A 63 11.52 -6.68 4.36
C GLU A 63 11.63 -8.19 4.61
N ASP A 64 12.79 -8.77 4.32
CA ASP A 64 13.09 -10.17 4.63
C ASP A 64 13.30 -10.36 6.14
N TYR A 65 12.85 -11.50 6.67
CA TYR A 65 13.23 -11.94 8.01
C TYR A 65 14.70 -12.29 8.05
N VAL A 66 15.53 -11.38 8.56
CA VAL A 66 16.89 -11.74 9.01
C VAL A 66 16.79 -12.16 10.48
N PRO A 67 16.98 -13.45 10.82
CA PRO A 67 16.75 -13.97 12.18
C PRO A 67 17.62 -13.35 13.27
N GLY A 68 18.65 -12.58 12.89
CA GLY A 68 19.70 -12.10 13.80
C GLY A 68 19.74 -10.60 14.10
N GLY A 69 18.83 -9.77 13.56
CA GLY A 69 19.00 -8.31 13.70
C GLY A 69 17.74 -7.44 13.71
N SER A 70 16.55 -8.01 13.50
CA SER A 70 15.32 -7.22 13.48
C SER A 70 14.58 -7.33 14.81
N ASP A 71 14.80 -6.35 15.68
CA ASP A 71 13.82 -6.05 16.73
C ASP A 71 12.52 -5.67 16.01
N ARG A 72 11.50 -6.55 16.04
CA ARG A 72 10.31 -6.48 15.18
C ARG A 72 9.68 -5.09 15.08
N MET A 73 9.76 -4.27 16.14
CA MET A 73 9.21 -2.92 16.16
C MET A 73 10.02 -1.91 15.29
N HIS A 74 11.32 -2.11 15.10
CA HIS A 74 12.13 -1.34 14.15
C HIS A 74 11.73 -1.64 12.70
N CYS A 75 11.59 -2.92 12.35
CA CYS A 75 11.13 -3.37 11.03
C CYS A 75 9.77 -2.75 10.65
N TYR A 76 8.76 -2.82 11.52
CA TYR A 76 7.46 -2.21 11.20
C TYR A 76 7.53 -0.70 10.99
N ARG A 77 8.38 0.01 11.76
CA ARG A 77 8.57 1.46 11.57
C ARG A 77 9.27 1.76 10.26
N TRP A 78 10.28 0.98 9.91
CA TRP A 78 10.98 1.09 8.63
C TRP A 78 10.01 0.83 7.46
N LEU A 79 9.29 -0.29 7.47
CA LEU A 79 8.29 -0.64 6.45
C LEU A 79 7.22 0.44 6.27
N ILE A 80 6.74 1.06 7.36
CA ILE A 80 5.79 2.17 7.28
C ILE A 80 6.38 3.38 6.54
N ASN A 81 7.63 3.72 6.84
CA ASN A 81 8.30 4.86 6.20
C ASN A 81 8.58 4.58 4.72
N GLU A 82 9.03 3.38 4.38
CA GLU A 82 9.22 2.95 3.00
C GLU A 82 7.89 2.95 2.23
N ALA A 83 6.82 2.42 2.83
CA ALA A 83 5.50 2.43 2.20
C ALA A 83 4.99 3.86 1.97
N ARG A 84 5.23 4.78 2.91
CA ARG A 84 4.93 6.21 2.72
C ARG A 84 5.76 6.79 1.57
N ALA A 85 7.08 6.60 1.56
CA ALA A 85 7.95 7.11 0.51
C ALA A 85 7.49 6.59 -0.88
N SER A 86 7.25 5.28 -0.96
CA SER A 86 6.74 4.62 -2.16
C SER A 86 5.41 5.22 -2.64
N ILE A 87 4.46 5.51 -1.74
CA ILE A 87 3.21 6.21 -2.10
C ILE A 87 3.49 7.58 -2.74
N HIS A 88 4.38 8.39 -2.15
CA HIS A 88 4.67 9.74 -2.66
C HIS A 88 5.38 9.71 -4.01
N GLU A 89 6.34 8.80 -4.16
CA GLU A 89 7.15 8.66 -5.38
C GLU A 89 6.38 8.01 -6.53
N ASN A 90 5.46 7.09 -6.22
CA ASN A 90 4.82 6.22 -7.21
C ASN A 90 3.30 6.42 -7.33
N VAL A 91 2.73 7.49 -6.79
CA VAL A 91 1.28 7.75 -6.84
C VAL A 91 0.69 7.69 -8.26
N ASP A 92 1.40 8.15 -9.28
CA ASP A 92 0.91 8.06 -10.67
C ASP A 92 0.89 6.60 -11.18
N LEU A 93 1.87 5.80 -10.76
CA LEU A 93 1.91 4.36 -11.04
C LEU A 93 0.82 3.62 -10.29
N ILE A 94 0.59 3.96 -9.01
CA ILE A 94 -0.49 3.42 -8.19
C ILE A 94 -1.85 3.74 -8.83
N ALA A 95 -2.03 4.97 -9.32
CA ALA A 95 -3.26 5.37 -10.01
C ALA A 95 -3.51 4.50 -11.25
N ARG A 96 -2.49 4.31 -12.11
CA ARG A 96 -2.59 3.43 -13.28
C ARG A 96 -2.92 1.99 -12.90
N TRP A 97 -2.27 1.48 -11.86
CA TRP A 97 -2.55 0.14 -11.36
C TRP A 97 -3.99 0.00 -10.85
N LEU A 98 -4.55 1.02 -10.16
CA LEU A 98 -5.95 1.06 -9.73
C LEU A 98 -6.92 1.13 -10.93
N GLU A 99 -6.52 1.73 -12.04
CA GLU A 99 -7.25 1.70 -13.31
C GLU A 99 -7.14 0.35 -14.05
N GLY A 100 -6.31 -0.58 -13.56
CA GLY A 100 -6.03 -1.85 -14.21
C GLY A 100 -5.00 -1.76 -15.35
N ARG A 101 -4.25 -0.66 -15.44
CA ARG A 101 -3.22 -0.39 -16.48
C ARG A 101 -1.80 -0.66 -15.98
#